data_AF-V3ZGL3-F1
#
_entry.id   AF-V3ZGL3-F1
#
_cell.length_a   1.000
_cell.length_b   1.000
_cell.length_c   1.000
_cell.angle_alpha   90.00
_cell.angle_beta   90.00
_cell.angle_gamma   90.00
#
_symmetry.space_group_name_H-M   'P 1'
#
loop_
_entity.id
_entity.type
_entity.pdbx_description
1 polymer ?
#
loop_
_entity_poly.entity_id
_entity_poly.type
_entity_poly.pdbx_seq_one_letter_code
_entity_poly.pdbx_strand_id
1 'polypeptide(L)'
;MYFRLEEDSVITDCSIKTLEPDEVLDFDFCSTNVLNKIIMKAKCLKEVFSELDMTSEILQIMMSPDTPYFQLSTFGNAGSTQSDFSKDSDMVESFQCTKTQTNRYKISLLKPTVKALAQSSRISIRTDNRGFLSLQYMIKNEDGQVCFVEFY
;
A
#
# COMPACT_ATOMS: atom_id res chain seq x y z
N MET A 1 3.93 -11.47 28.48
CA MET A 1 2.52 -11.21 28.15
C MET A 1 1.74 -12.52 28.24
N TYR A 2 0.56 -12.51 28.86
CA TYR A 2 -0.28 -13.71 29.02
C TYR A 2 -1.57 -13.54 28.21
N PHE A 3 -1.95 -14.56 27.46
CA PHE A 3 -3.18 -14.63 26.68
C PHE A 3 -3.97 -15.87 27.07
N ARG A 4 -5.28 -15.73 27.15
CA ARG A 4 -6.20 -16.84 27.35
C ARG A 4 -7.26 -16.78 26.26
N LEU A 5 -7.34 -17.84 25.47
CA LEU A 5 -8.34 -18.01 24.43
C LEU A 5 -9.34 -19.08 24.86
N GLU A 6 -10.61 -18.86 24.59
CA GLU A 6 -11.69 -19.79 24.88
C GLU A 6 -12.57 -19.96 23.63
N GLU A 7 -12.73 -21.21 23.18
CA GLU A 7 -13.58 -21.59 22.05
C GLU A 7 -14.26 -22.92 22.40
N ASP A 8 -15.59 -23.00 22.30
CA ASP A 8 -16.38 -24.20 22.63
C ASP A 8 -16.02 -24.86 23.98
N SER A 9 -15.81 -24.06 25.02
CA SER A 9 -15.38 -24.48 26.38
C SER A 9 -13.97 -25.08 26.46
N VAL A 10 -13.20 -25.08 25.36
CA VAL A 10 -11.78 -25.42 25.34
C VAL A 10 -10.98 -24.15 25.65
N ILE A 11 -10.12 -24.22 26.66
CA ILE A 11 -9.30 -23.09 27.11
C ILE A 11 -7.85 -23.33 26.70
N THR A 12 -7.27 -22.34 26.02
CA THR A 12 -5.86 -22.31 25.66
C THR A 12 -5.17 -21.15 26.37
N ASP A 13 -4.20 -21.47 27.22
CA ASP A 13 -3.37 -20.50 27.95
C ASP A 13 -2.00 -20.36 27.28
N CYS A 14 -1.65 -19.14 26.91
CA CYS A 14 -0.42 -18.79 26.20
C CYS A 14 0.39 -17.77 27.01
N SER A 15 1.67 -18.07 27.24
CA SER A 15 2.62 -17.13 27.85
C SER A 15 3.71 -16.78 26.84
N ILE A 16 3.68 -15.53 26.36
CA ILE A 16 4.66 -15.00 25.40
C ILE A 16 5.68 -14.16 26.16
N LYS A 17 6.95 -14.55 26.11
CA LYS A 17 8.06 -13.76 26.66
C LYS A 17 8.28 -12.54 25.77
N THR A 18 8.43 -11.38 26.40
CA THR A 18 8.69 -10.10 25.72
C THR A 18 10.17 -9.76 25.78
N LEU A 19 10.62 -8.93 24.85
CA LEU A 19 11.96 -8.35 24.81
C LEU A 19 11.84 -6.83 24.99
N GLU A 20 12.95 -6.19 25.35
CA GLU A 20 13.05 -4.73 25.27
C GLU A 20 13.01 -4.31 23.79
N PRO A 21 12.27 -3.23 23.46
CA PRO A 21 12.16 -2.77 22.07
C PRO A 21 13.49 -2.17 21.59
N ASP A 22 13.87 -2.50 20.36
CA ASP A 22 14.92 -1.79 19.62
C ASP A 22 14.41 -0.43 19.13
N GLU A 23 15.34 0.41 18.64
CA GLU A 23 15.00 1.69 18.02
C GLU A 23 14.07 1.48 16.82
N VAL A 24 12.94 2.19 16.84
CA VAL A 24 11.94 2.15 15.78
C VAL A 24 12.28 3.23 14.76
N LEU A 25 12.30 2.85 13.48
CA LEU A 25 12.49 3.80 12.39
C LEU A 25 11.33 4.81 12.37
N ASP A 26 11.68 6.10 12.42
CA ASP A 26 10.76 7.19 12.16
C ASP A 26 11.02 7.76 10.76
N PHE A 27 10.04 7.62 9.87
CA PHE A 27 10.14 8.09 8.48
C PHE A 27 9.87 9.59 8.34
N ASP A 28 9.38 10.26 9.40
CA ASP A 28 8.95 11.67 9.38
C ASP A 28 8.06 12.00 8.16
N PHE A 29 7.08 11.13 7.90
CA PHE A 29 6.16 11.29 6.77
C PHE A 29 5.04 12.28 7.13
N CYS A 30 5.38 13.57 7.17
CA CYS A 30 4.44 14.61 7.53
C CYS A 30 3.48 14.96 6.39
N SER A 31 2.19 15.13 6.73
CA SER A 31 1.13 15.49 5.78
C SER A 31 1.39 16.80 5.01
N THR A 32 2.17 17.73 5.57
CA THR A 32 2.55 18.98 4.91
C THR A 32 3.53 18.79 3.75
N ASN A 33 4.22 17.65 3.70
CA ASN A 33 5.24 17.35 2.69
C ASN A 33 4.72 16.43 1.58
N VAL A 34 3.45 15.99 1.66
CA VAL A 34 2.82 15.15 0.65
C VAL A 34 2.57 15.97 -0.62
N LEU A 35 3.19 15.54 -1.72
CA LEU A 35 3.03 16.19 -3.03
C LEU A 35 1.88 15.60 -3.81
N ASN A 36 1.77 14.28 -3.80
CA ASN A 36 0.75 13.56 -4.55
C ASN A 36 0.02 12.59 -3.62
N LYS A 37 -1.31 12.55 -3.74
CA LYS A 37 -2.19 11.68 -2.98
C LYS A 37 -3.31 11.17 -3.87
N ILE A 38 -3.50 9.86 -3.88
CA ILE A 38 -4.62 9.20 -4.56
C ILE A 38 -5.32 8.28 -3.57
N ILE A 39 -6.65 8.34 -3.51
CA ILE A 39 -7.49 7.36 -2.81
C ILE A 39 -8.29 6.62 -3.88
N MET A 40 -8.22 5.29 -3.85
CA MET A 40 -8.92 4.45 -4.81
C MET A 40 -9.47 3.17 -4.19
N LYS A 41 -10.44 2.56 -4.87
CA LYS A 41 -10.98 1.24 -4.53
C LYS A 41 -9.90 0.19 -4.66
N ALA A 42 -9.66 -0.57 -3.60
CA ALA A 42 -8.58 -1.55 -3.54
C ALA A 42 -8.69 -2.65 -4.60
N LYS A 43 -9.92 -3.00 -5.03
CA LYS A 43 -10.19 -4.06 -6.01
C LYS A 43 -9.33 -3.90 -7.28
N CYS A 44 -9.22 -2.69 -7.80
CA CYS A 44 -8.53 -2.45 -9.06
C CYS A 44 -7.02 -2.67 -8.95
N LEU A 45 -6.40 -2.31 -7.82
CA LEU A 45 -5.00 -2.63 -7.57
C LEU A 45 -4.76 -4.11 -7.29
N LYS A 46 -5.73 -4.86 -6.74
CA LYS A 46 -5.56 -6.31 -6.54
C LYS A 46 -5.29 -7.01 -7.87
N GLU A 47 -6.03 -6.64 -8.90
CA GLU A 47 -5.88 -7.17 -10.27
C GLU A 47 -4.48 -6.82 -10.80
N VAL A 48 -4.08 -5.55 -10.75
CA VAL A 48 -2.73 -5.13 -11.21
C VAL A 48 -1.61 -5.83 -10.44
N PHE A 49 -1.69 -5.89 -9.11
CA PHE A 49 -0.65 -6.55 -8.30
C PHE A 49 -0.58 -8.06 -8.52
N SER A 50 -1.67 -8.70 -8.96
CA SER A 50 -1.68 -10.12 -9.34
C SER A 50 -1.01 -10.39 -10.68
N GLU A 51 -0.92 -9.38 -11.54
CA GLU A 51 -0.34 -9.45 -12.89
C GLU A 51 1.08 -8.85 -12.97
N LEU A 52 1.62 -8.34 -11.85
CA LEU A 52 2.96 -7.76 -11.83
C LEU A 52 4.02 -8.77 -12.28
N ASP A 53 4.90 -8.32 -13.19
CA ASP A 53 6.04 -9.11 -13.61
C ASP A 53 7.06 -9.21 -12.47
N MET A 54 7.02 -10.36 -11.78
CA MET A 54 7.91 -10.67 -10.65
C MET A 54 9.37 -10.88 -11.06
N THR A 55 9.69 -10.91 -12.36
CA THR A 55 11.08 -10.87 -12.84
C THR A 55 11.69 -9.47 -12.76
N SER A 56 10.86 -8.43 -12.63
CA SER A 56 11.35 -7.08 -12.42
C SER A 56 11.81 -6.85 -10.99
N GLU A 57 12.95 -6.20 -10.81
CA GLU A 57 13.43 -5.77 -9.49
C GLU A 57 12.71 -4.52 -8.97
N ILE A 58 12.06 -3.76 -9.87
CA ILE A 58 11.56 -2.41 -9.60
C ILE A 58 10.09 -2.29 -10.00
N LEU A 59 9.30 -1.69 -9.10
CA LEU A 59 8.02 -1.09 -9.43
C LEU A 59 8.22 0.41 -9.55
N GLN A 60 7.96 0.94 -10.75
CA GLN A 60 7.92 2.37 -10.97
C GLN A 60 6.49 2.86 -10.75
N ILE A 61 6.36 3.93 -9.97
CA ILE A 61 5.09 4.61 -9.71
C ILE A 61 5.21 6.04 -10.23
N MET A 62 4.34 6.39 -11.18
CA MET A 62 4.21 7.75 -11.69
C MET A 62 2.88 8.34 -11.22
N MET A 63 2.94 9.55 -10.66
CA MET A 63 1.79 10.37 -10.28
C MET A 63 1.93 11.74 -10.92
N SER A 64 0.88 12.26 -11.55
CA SER A 64 0.92 13.49 -12.35
C SER A 64 -0.43 14.20 -12.39
N PRO A 65 -0.48 15.55 -12.42
CA PRO A 65 -1.71 16.28 -12.75
C PRO A 65 -2.19 16.03 -14.19
N ASP A 66 -1.27 15.65 -15.08
CA ASP A 66 -1.49 15.39 -16.50
C ASP A 66 -1.49 13.90 -16.83
N THR A 67 -2.08 13.52 -17.98
CA THR A 67 -2.04 12.15 -18.50
C THR A 67 -0.62 11.57 -18.49
N PRO A 68 -0.44 10.31 -18.03
CA PRO A 68 -1.46 9.30 -17.72
C PRO A 68 -2.04 9.35 -16.29
N TYR A 69 -1.82 10.44 -15.54
CA TYR A 69 -2.30 10.68 -14.17
C TYR A 69 -1.69 9.78 -13.10
N PHE A 70 -1.98 8.48 -13.14
CA PHE A 70 -1.40 7.48 -12.24
C PHE A 70 -1.03 6.24 -13.04
N GLN A 71 0.25 5.86 -12.98
CA GLN A 71 0.77 4.74 -13.73
C GLN A 71 1.65 3.87 -12.83
N LEU A 72 1.45 2.56 -12.93
CA LEU A 72 2.32 1.54 -12.37
C LEU A 72 3.07 0.87 -13.52
N SER A 73 4.37 0.67 -13.38
CA SER A 73 5.18 0.01 -14.42
C SER A 73 6.20 -0.94 -13.85
N THR A 74 6.38 -2.07 -14.54
CA THR A 74 7.49 -3.01 -14.29
C THR A 74 8.32 -3.18 -15.53
N PHE A 75 9.58 -3.59 -15.34
CA PHE A 75 10.57 -3.78 -16.39
C PHE A 75 11.23 -5.13 -16.16
N GLY A 76 10.62 -6.18 -16.68
CA GLY A 76 11.10 -7.56 -16.54
C GLY A 76 11.83 -8.04 -17.78
N ASN A 77 12.18 -9.32 -17.77
CA ASN A 77 13.01 -9.91 -18.83
C ASN A 77 12.31 -9.99 -20.19
N ALA A 78 10.97 -10.13 -20.17
CA ALA A 78 10.15 -10.24 -21.38
C ALA A 78 9.67 -8.89 -21.93
N GLY A 79 10.00 -7.78 -21.25
CA GLY A 79 9.57 -6.45 -21.63
C GLY A 79 9.06 -5.63 -20.46
N SER A 80 8.40 -4.52 -20.76
CA SER A 80 7.77 -3.65 -19.77
C SER A 80 6.27 -3.82 -19.75
N THR A 81 5.68 -3.83 -18.56
CA THR A 81 4.23 -3.75 -18.37
C THR A 81 3.86 -2.41 -17.77
N GLN A 82 2.69 -1.89 -18.14
CA GLN A 82 2.18 -0.61 -17.67
C GLN A 82 0.69 -0.75 -17.36
N SER A 83 0.26 -0.14 -16.26
CA SER A 83 -1.15 -0.05 -15.86
C SER A 83 -1.46 1.40 -15.51
N ASP A 84 -2.36 1.99 -16.29
CA ASP A 84 -2.73 3.40 -16.20
C ASP A 84 -4.12 3.57 -15.57
N PHE A 85 -4.27 4.59 -14.72
CA PHE A 85 -5.51 4.94 -14.08
C PHE A 85 -5.81 6.42 -14.29
N SER A 86 -6.89 6.68 -15.03
CA SER A 86 -7.40 8.05 -15.18
C SER A 86 -7.89 8.61 -13.84
N LYS A 87 -7.70 9.90 -13.61
CA LYS A 87 -8.25 10.63 -12.46
C LYS A 87 -9.78 10.57 -12.38
N ASP A 88 -10.45 10.41 -13.54
CA ASP A 88 -11.91 10.37 -13.68
C ASP A 88 -12.46 8.94 -13.68
N SER A 89 -11.63 7.93 -13.36
CA SER A 89 -12.05 6.54 -13.25
C SER A 89 -12.99 6.34 -12.07
N ASP A 90 -14.03 5.52 -12.21
CA ASP A 90 -14.93 5.09 -11.12
C ASP A 90 -14.21 4.40 -9.95
N MET A 91 -12.96 3.97 -10.17
CA MET A 91 -12.11 3.37 -9.15
C MET A 91 -11.41 4.41 -8.29
N VAL A 92 -11.24 5.65 -8.76
CA VAL A 92 -10.58 6.75 -8.07
C VAL A 92 -11.62 7.54 -7.28
N GLU A 93 -11.47 7.58 -5.97
CA GLU A 93 -12.39 8.32 -5.07
C GLU A 93 -11.87 9.73 -4.74
N SER A 94 -10.55 9.92 -4.77
CA SER A 94 -9.91 11.24 -4.61
C SER A 94 -8.59 11.27 -5.36
N PHE A 95 -8.38 12.32 -6.14
CA PHE A 95 -7.14 12.55 -6.90
C PHE A 95 -6.58 13.93 -6.56
N GLN A 96 -5.41 13.96 -5.91
CA GLN A 96 -4.73 15.19 -5.48
C GLN A 96 -3.26 15.08 -5.87
N CYS A 97 -2.96 15.30 -7.14
CA CYS A 97 -1.59 15.34 -7.64
C CYS A 97 -1.31 16.73 -8.18
N THR A 98 -0.34 17.44 -7.60
CA THR A 98 0.02 18.81 -8.03
C THR A 98 1.30 18.85 -8.85
N LYS A 99 2.10 17.78 -8.83
CA LYS A 99 3.39 17.72 -9.50
C LYS A 99 3.65 16.33 -10.06
N THR A 100 4.10 16.27 -11.31
CA THR A 100 4.59 15.02 -11.90
C THR A 100 5.80 14.50 -11.11
N GLN A 101 5.66 13.31 -10.54
CA GLN A 101 6.74 12.56 -9.90
C GLN A 101 6.73 11.12 -10.40
N THR A 102 7.93 10.60 -10.63
CA THR A 102 8.17 9.20 -10.97
C THR A 102 9.19 8.65 -10.00
N ASN A 103 8.76 7.72 -9.15
CA ASN A 103 9.60 7.08 -8.13
C ASN A 103 9.73 5.58 -8.42
N ARG A 104 10.85 4.98 -8.01
CA ARG A 104 11.18 3.58 -8.25
C ARG A 104 11.45 2.88 -6.93
N TYR A 105 10.73 1.78 -6.68
CA TYR A 105 10.82 1.03 -5.44
C TYR A 105 11.17 -0.43 -5.73
N LYS A 106 11.95 -1.06 -4.83
CA LYS A 106 12.24 -2.49 -4.95
C LYS A 106 10.96 -3.29 -4.76
N ILE A 107 10.58 -4.10 -5.77
CA ILE A 107 9.36 -4.92 -5.71
C ILE A 107 9.38 -5.87 -4.52
N SER A 108 10.56 -6.40 -4.16
CA SER A 108 10.72 -7.30 -3.01
C SER A 108 10.28 -6.67 -1.68
N LEU A 109 10.41 -5.34 -1.53
CA LEU A 109 9.96 -4.60 -0.35
C LEU A 109 8.47 -4.27 -0.38
N LEU A 110 7.86 -4.21 -1.57
CA LEU A 110 6.43 -3.95 -1.73
C LEU A 110 5.59 -5.24 -1.74
N LYS A 111 6.18 -6.40 -2.00
CA LYS A 111 5.48 -7.69 -2.02
C LYS A 111 4.65 -7.97 -0.76
N PRO A 112 5.10 -7.66 0.47
CA PRO A 112 4.31 -7.88 1.68
C PRO A 112 3.02 -7.06 1.74
N THR A 113 2.97 -5.89 1.08
CA THR A 113 1.81 -4.98 1.15
C THR A 113 0.58 -5.57 0.45
N VAL A 114 0.78 -6.52 -0.47
CA VAL A 114 -0.29 -7.25 -1.16
C VAL A 114 -1.22 -7.97 -0.19
N LYS A 115 -0.73 -8.42 0.98
CA LYS A 115 -1.57 -9.06 2.01
C LYS A 115 -2.57 -8.06 2.60
N ALA A 116 -2.12 -6.85 2.91
CA ALA A 116 -3.00 -5.78 3.38
C ALA A 116 -3.94 -5.31 2.27
N LEU A 117 -3.44 -5.20 1.05
CA LEU A 117 -4.25 -4.88 -0.13
C LEU A 117 -5.41 -5.88 -0.27
N ALA A 118 -5.14 -7.19 -0.18
CA ALA A 118 -6.13 -8.25 -0.34
C ALA A 118 -7.33 -8.12 0.61
N GLN A 119 -7.11 -7.67 1.85
CA GLN A 119 -8.16 -7.46 2.86
C GLN A 119 -8.78 -6.06 2.82
N SER A 120 -8.16 -5.13 2.09
CA SER A 120 -8.60 -3.74 2.05
C SER A 120 -9.78 -3.51 1.11
N SER A 121 -10.58 -2.50 1.49
CA SER A 121 -11.66 -1.92 0.68
C SER A 121 -11.18 -0.70 -0.11
N ARG A 122 -10.28 0.09 0.48
CA ARG A 122 -9.66 1.29 -0.09
C ARG A 122 -8.18 1.34 0.20
N ILE A 123 -7.46 2.04 -0.64
CA ILE A 123 -6.05 2.36 -0.45
C ILE A 123 -5.83 3.86 -0.68
N SER A 124 -5.05 4.48 0.20
CA SER A 124 -4.48 5.81 0.01
C SER A 124 -3.01 5.65 -0.34
N ILE A 125 -2.61 6.14 -1.51
CA ILE A 125 -1.24 6.14 -2.02
C ILE A 125 -0.74 7.58 -1.94
N ARG A 126 0.38 7.80 -1.26
CA ARG A 126 0.97 9.13 -1.07
C ARG A 126 2.45 9.10 -1.42
N THR A 127 2.95 10.18 -2.03
CA THR A 127 4.39 10.42 -2.17
C THR A 127 4.75 11.81 -1.64
N ASP A 128 5.89 11.91 -0.97
CA ASP A 128 6.45 13.18 -0.51
C ASP A 128 7.49 13.75 -1.49
N ASN A 129 8.09 14.88 -1.14
CA ASN A 129 9.14 15.53 -1.92
C ASN A 129 10.47 14.74 -2.04
N ARG A 130 10.73 13.80 -1.12
CA ARG A 130 11.89 12.90 -1.13
C ARG A 130 11.65 11.68 -2.02
N GLY A 131 10.40 11.42 -2.38
CA GLY A 131 9.98 10.21 -3.10
C GLY A 131 9.68 9.04 -2.17
N PHE A 132 9.55 9.26 -0.84
CA PHE A 132 9.04 8.23 0.06
C PHE A 132 7.61 7.87 -0.30
N LEU A 133 7.32 6.58 -0.26
CA LEU A 133 5.98 6.06 -0.52
C LEU A 133 5.27 5.88 0.80
N SER A 134 3.98 6.21 0.86
CA SER A 134 3.12 5.77 1.94
C SER A 134 1.88 5.11 1.37
N LEU A 135 1.65 3.86 1.76
CA LEU A 135 0.48 3.06 1.40
C LEU A 135 -0.34 2.83 2.65
N GLN A 136 -1.54 3.41 2.72
CA GLN A 136 -2.47 3.20 3.82
C GLN A 136 -3.69 2.41 3.32
N TYR A 137 -3.91 1.25 3.92
CA TYR A 137 -4.97 0.31 3.57
C TYR A 137 -6.12 0.41 4.57
N MET A 138 -7.33 0.67 4.09
CA MET A 138 -8.55 0.65 4.91
C MET A 138 -9.18 -0.74 4.86
N ILE A 139 -9.14 -1.46 5.98
CA ILE A 139 -9.69 -2.81 6.14
C ILE A 139 -10.97 -2.71 6.97
N LYS A 140 -12.02 -3.41 6.54
CA LYS A 140 -13.24 -3.58 7.35
C LYS A 140 -13.24 -5.00 7.91
N ASN A 141 -13.37 -5.13 9.22
CA ASN A 141 -13.51 -6.45 9.84
C ASN A 141 -14.95 -6.98 9.69
N GLU A 142 -15.19 -8.20 10.17
CA GLU A 142 -16.49 -8.88 10.07
C GLU A 142 -17.61 -8.12 10.81
N ASP A 143 -17.26 -7.42 11.88
CA ASP A 143 -18.18 -6.55 12.65
C ASP A 143 -18.44 -5.18 11.99
N GLY A 144 -17.83 -4.92 10.82
CA GLY A 144 -17.95 -3.66 10.08
C GLY A 144 -17.11 -2.51 10.65
N GLN A 145 -16.29 -2.75 11.67
CA GLN A 145 -15.31 -1.79 12.18
C GLN A 145 -14.20 -1.54 11.17
N VAL A 146 -13.69 -0.31 11.16
CA VAL A 146 -12.64 0.11 10.23
C VAL A 146 -11.28 0.10 10.93
N CYS A 147 -10.34 -0.62 10.34
CA CYS A 147 -8.94 -0.68 10.74
C CYS A 147 -8.03 -0.17 9.60
N PHE A 148 -6.83 0.24 9.95
CA PHE A 148 -5.83 0.71 8.99
C PHE A 148 -4.51 -0.04 9.13
N VAL A 149 -3.88 -0.31 7.99
CA VAL A 149 -2.50 -0.80 7.92
C VAL A 149 -1.70 0.17 7.06
N GLU A 150 -0.52 0.56 7.53
CA GLU A 150 0.36 1.48 6.83
C GLU A 150 1.70 0.83 6.47
N PHE A 151 2.19 1.16 5.28
CA PHE A 151 3.54 0.85 4.83
C PHE A 151 4.23 2.13 4.37
N TYR A 152 5.52 2.23 4.66
CA TYR A 152 6.43 3.31 4.30
C TYR A 152 7.65 2.75 3.56
#